data_AF-A0A0W0R6F5-F1
#
_entry.id   AF-A0A0W0R6F5-F1
#
_cell.length_a   1.000
_cell.length_b   1.000
_cell.length_c   1.000
_cell.angle_alpha   90.00
_cell.angle_beta   90.00
_cell.angle_gamma   90.00
#
_symmetry.space_group_name_H-M   'P 1'
#
loop_
_entity.id
_entity.type
_entity.pdbx_description
1 polymer ?
#
loop_
_entity_poly.entity_id
_entity_poly.type
_entity_poly.pdbx_seq_one_letter_code
_entity_poly.pdbx_strand_id
1 'polypeptide(L)'
;MKSVWLGIFIMTCSPWLFADSKTNTVPCFSVKKAEIIGKEIETLLKQEYCANDKDATRNFALTAEKILPTIMNKSFLGVEPPVGWEASSEDIINNCMQNTNLCKKDDRQQFNECVKSRVPLLLVQFAPWIADNCTTLNKNIIEGWPTKKKELINSIHTANTINENNNFEKMP
;
A
#
# COMPACT_ATOMS: atom_id res chain seq x y z
N MET A 1 -58.66 7.18 26.38
CA MET A 1 -57.86 7.20 27.62
C MET A 1 -57.53 5.78 28.03
N LYS A 2 -56.26 5.39 27.89
CA LYS A 2 -55.54 4.37 28.67
C LYS A 2 -54.12 4.30 28.13
N SER A 3 -53.24 4.96 28.84
CA SER A 3 -51.78 4.96 28.68
C SER A 3 -51.24 3.56 28.97
N VAL A 4 -50.34 3.05 28.12
CA VAL A 4 -49.40 2.01 28.51
C VAL A 4 -48.01 2.49 28.12
N TRP A 5 -47.17 2.53 29.14
CA TRP A 5 -45.83 3.06 29.21
C TRP A 5 -44.82 1.99 28.76
N LEU A 6 -43.70 2.48 28.20
CA LEU A 6 -42.34 1.95 28.27
C LEU A 6 -42.06 0.47 27.94
N GLY A 7 -41.40 0.28 26.80
CA GLY A 7 -40.56 -0.89 26.50
C GLY A 7 -39.23 -0.42 25.90
N ILE A 8 -38.47 0.34 26.70
CA ILE A 8 -37.08 0.70 26.43
C ILE A 8 -36.25 -0.60 26.46
N PHE A 9 -35.94 -1.18 25.29
CA PHE A 9 -34.80 -2.07 25.15
C PHE A 9 -33.57 -1.19 24.87
N ILE A 10 -33.09 -0.52 25.91
CA ILE A 10 -31.67 -0.24 26.01
C ILE A 10 -31.04 -1.62 26.16
N MET A 11 -30.51 -2.13 25.06
CA MET A 11 -29.54 -3.21 25.06
C MET A 11 -28.32 -2.64 25.78
N THR A 12 -28.38 -2.70 27.10
CA THR A 12 -27.31 -2.30 28.00
C THR A 12 -26.09 -3.09 27.60
N CYS A 13 -25.12 -2.36 27.07
CA CYS A 13 -23.72 -2.73 27.08
C CYS A 13 -23.39 -3.28 28.46
N SER A 14 -23.41 -4.61 28.61
CA SER A 14 -22.93 -5.28 29.81
C SER A 14 -21.44 -4.99 29.88
N PRO A 15 -20.94 -4.29 30.92
CA PRO A 15 -19.52 -3.97 31.06
C PRO A 15 -18.63 -5.20 31.39
N TRP A 16 -19.15 -6.42 31.19
CA TRP A 16 -18.58 -7.66 31.70
C TRP A 16 -17.99 -8.57 30.60
N LEU A 17 -17.89 -8.09 29.35
CA LEU A 17 -17.21 -8.80 28.26
C LEU A 17 -15.91 -8.13 27.77
N PHE A 18 -15.46 -7.06 28.43
CA PHE A 18 -14.14 -6.47 28.22
C PHE A 18 -13.27 -6.60 29.47
N ALA A 19 -13.22 -7.81 30.03
CA ALA A 19 -12.33 -8.13 31.14
C ALA A 19 -11.47 -9.36 30.79
N ASP A 20 -10.75 -9.29 29.67
CA ASP A 20 -9.35 -9.73 29.64
C ASP A 20 -8.69 -9.26 28.35
N SER A 21 -7.91 -8.20 28.47
CA SER A 21 -6.91 -7.85 27.48
C SER A 21 -5.86 -6.99 28.17
N LYS A 22 -5.02 -7.64 28.97
CA LYS A 22 -3.62 -7.23 29.04
C LYS A 22 -3.01 -7.42 27.64
N THR A 23 -3.43 -6.64 26.66
CA THR A 23 -2.67 -6.51 25.43
C THR A 23 -1.44 -5.70 25.78
N ASN A 24 -0.38 -6.40 26.17
CA ASN A 24 0.94 -6.01 25.71
C ASN A 24 0.86 -6.01 24.17
N THR A 25 0.35 -4.91 23.58
CA THR A 25 0.31 -4.74 22.14
C THR A 25 1.75 -4.63 21.69
N VAL A 26 2.38 -5.78 21.43
CA VAL A 26 3.61 -5.82 20.66
C VAL A 26 3.26 -5.13 19.34
N PRO A 27 3.85 -3.96 19.04
CA PRO A 27 3.49 -3.23 17.84
C PRO A 27 3.76 -4.13 16.64
N CYS A 28 2.77 -4.19 15.76
CA CYS A 28 2.77 -5.15 14.66
C CYS A 28 4.02 -5.06 13.77
N PHE A 29 4.50 -3.83 13.61
CA PHE A 29 5.76 -3.52 12.95
C PHE A 29 6.41 -2.34 13.67
N SER A 30 7.73 -2.27 13.60
CA SER A 30 8.46 -1.07 14.00
C SER A 30 8.18 0.04 12.97
N VAL A 31 7.44 1.07 13.38
CA VAL A 31 7.17 2.25 12.54
C VAL A 31 8.46 2.82 11.95
N LYS A 32 9.53 2.87 12.75
CA LYS A 32 10.85 3.32 12.30
C LYS A 32 11.42 2.45 11.17
N LYS A 33 11.30 1.12 11.26
CA LYS A 33 11.77 0.23 10.18
C LYS A 33 10.91 0.38 8.93
N ALA A 34 9.59 0.46 9.09
CA ALA A 34 8.67 0.69 7.97
C ALA A 34 8.97 2.03 7.26
N GLU A 35 9.27 3.09 8.01
CA GLU A 35 9.66 4.39 7.44
C GLU A 35 10.97 4.30 6.64
N ILE A 36 11.97 3.59 7.15
CA ILE A 36 13.24 3.36 6.44
C ILE A 36 12.98 2.62 5.12
N ILE A 37 12.20 1.54 5.16
CA ILE A 37 11.82 0.76 3.97
C ILE A 37 11.11 1.66 2.96
N GLY A 38 10.14 2.47 3.40
CA GLY A 38 9.43 3.41 2.54
C GLY A 38 10.36 4.40 1.84
N LYS A 39 11.35 4.97 2.56
CA LYS A 39 12.36 5.87 1.98
C LYS A 39 13.27 5.17 0.99
N GLU A 40 13.64 3.91 1.26
CA GLU A 40 14.43 3.11 0.32
C GLU A 40 13.67 2.84 -0.97
N ILE A 41 12.39 2.47 -0.89
CA ILE A 41 11.53 2.28 -2.05
C ILE A 41 11.39 3.59 -2.84
N GLU A 42 11.11 4.71 -2.17
CA GLU A 42 11.02 6.02 -2.81
C GLU A 42 12.32 6.37 -3.56
N THR A 43 13.47 6.09 -2.93
CA THR A 43 14.78 6.36 -3.54
C THR A 43 15.02 5.48 -4.76
N LEU A 44 14.72 4.17 -4.68
CA LEU A 44 14.85 3.23 -5.79
C LEU A 44 13.99 3.67 -6.99
N LEU A 45 12.72 3.97 -6.74
CA LEU A 45 11.81 4.43 -7.79
C LEU A 45 12.32 5.73 -8.43
N LYS A 46 12.81 6.69 -7.64
CA LYS A 46 13.40 7.91 -8.20
C LYS A 46 14.63 7.63 -9.06
N GLN A 47 15.53 6.76 -8.61
CA GLN A 47 16.74 6.42 -9.37
C GLN A 47 16.39 5.82 -10.74
N GLU A 48 15.43 4.91 -10.76
CA GLU A 48 15.03 4.19 -11.98
C GLU A 48 14.21 5.06 -12.95
N TYR A 49 13.30 5.91 -12.43
CA TYR A 49 12.36 6.66 -13.30
C TYR A 49 12.75 8.11 -13.57
N CYS A 50 13.57 8.72 -12.72
CA CYS A 50 13.85 10.16 -12.79
C CYS A 50 15.19 10.54 -13.41
N ALA A 51 15.98 9.55 -13.83
CA ALA A 51 17.22 9.81 -14.55
C ALA A 51 16.98 10.43 -15.95
N ASN A 52 15.85 10.11 -16.61
CA ASN A 52 15.52 10.52 -17.97
C ASN A 52 14.13 11.20 -18.03
N ASP A 53 14.08 12.48 -17.64
CA ASP A 53 12.89 13.31 -17.34
C ASP A 53 11.77 13.38 -18.42
N LYS A 54 11.99 12.92 -19.65
CA LYS A 54 11.05 13.14 -20.77
C LYS A 54 9.78 12.26 -20.76
N ASP A 55 9.80 11.10 -20.10
CA ASP A 55 8.66 10.15 -20.06
C ASP A 55 8.30 9.64 -18.65
N ALA A 56 8.84 10.27 -17.61
CA ALA A 56 8.78 9.79 -16.23
C ALA A 56 7.36 9.54 -15.70
N THR A 57 6.39 10.39 -16.04
CA THR A 57 4.97 10.24 -15.63
C THR A 57 4.32 8.97 -16.20
N ARG A 58 4.46 8.75 -17.51
CA ARG A 58 3.84 7.61 -18.20
C ARG A 58 4.52 6.31 -17.79
N ASN A 59 5.85 6.33 -17.67
CA ASN A 59 6.63 5.17 -17.29
C ASN A 59 6.33 4.75 -15.85
N PHE A 60 6.13 5.69 -14.93
CA PHE A 60 5.78 5.34 -13.55
C PHE A 60 4.40 4.68 -13.44
N ALA A 61 3.37 5.24 -14.08
CA ALA A 61 2.01 4.67 -13.99
C ALA A 61 1.92 3.25 -14.56
N LEU A 62 2.47 3.05 -15.77
CA LEU A 62 2.55 1.73 -16.40
C LEU A 62 3.39 0.74 -15.60
N THR A 63 4.33 1.24 -14.81
CA THR A 63 5.17 0.37 -14.00
C THR A 63 4.56 0.10 -12.64
N ALA A 64 3.82 1.03 -12.04
CA ALA A 64 3.02 0.78 -10.85
C ALA A 64 2.02 -0.36 -11.12
N GLU A 65 1.33 -0.33 -12.26
CA GLU A 65 0.40 -1.40 -12.68
C GLU A 65 1.09 -2.78 -12.80
N LYS A 66 2.37 -2.82 -13.15
CA LYS A 66 3.14 -4.07 -13.29
C LYS A 66 3.83 -4.53 -12.00
N ILE A 67 4.32 -3.59 -11.20
CA ILE A 67 5.03 -3.87 -9.94
C ILE A 67 4.04 -4.23 -8.84
N LEU A 68 2.91 -3.53 -8.75
CA LEU A 68 1.95 -3.73 -7.65
C LEU A 68 1.51 -5.20 -7.53
N PRO A 69 1.10 -5.91 -8.59
CA PRO A 69 0.82 -7.36 -8.51
C PRO A 69 2.02 -8.22 -8.11
N THR A 70 3.23 -7.77 -8.43
CA THR A 70 4.46 -8.50 -8.11
C THR A 70 4.85 -8.38 -6.63
N ILE A 71 4.45 -7.31 -5.96
CA ILE A 71 4.65 -7.13 -4.52
C ILE A 71 3.41 -7.47 -3.68
N MET A 72 2.22 -7.38 -4.27
CA MET A 72 0.95 -7.75 -3.65
C MET A 72 0.56 -9.17 -4.06
N ASN A 73 1.41 -10.13 -3.70
CA ASN A 73 1.12 -11.56 -3.86
C ASN A 73 1.65 -12.38 -2.68
N LYS A 74 1.22 -13.65 -2.62
CA LYS A 74 1.59 -14.57 -1.55
C LYS A 74 3.11 -14.78 -1.41
N SER A 75 3.84 -14.84 -2.53
CA SER A 75 5.29 -15.07 -2.50
C SER A 75 6.03 -13.90 -1.86
N PHE A 76 5.57 -12.68 -2.12
CA PHE A 76 6.17 -11.48 -1.57
C PHE A 76 5.72 -11.20 -0.13
N LEU A 77 4.42 -11.29 0.15
CA LEU A 77 3.83 -10.97 1.46
C LEU A 77 3.95 -12.12 2.48
N GLY A 78 4.11 -13.35 2.00
CA GLY A 78 4.03 -14.58 2.80
C GLY A 78 2.59 -15.02 3.14
N VAL A 79 1.59 -14.24 2.72
CA VAL A 79 0.15 -14.43 2.94
C VAL A 79 -0.62 -13.96 1.71
N GLU A 80 -1.84 -14.47 1.52
CA GLU A 80 -2.68 -13.96 0.43
C GLU A 80 -2.98 -12.47 0.63
N PRO A 81 -2.92 -11.65 -0.43
CA PRO A 81 -3.28 -10.24 -0.37
C PRO A 81 -4.67 -9.99 0.21
N PRO A 82 -4.92 -8.82 0.82
CA PRO A 82 -6.25 -8.51 1.32
C PRO A 82 -7.24 -8.36 0.16
N VAL A 83 -8.46 -8.88 0.32
CA VAL A 83 -9.50 -8.76 -0.70
C VAL A 83 -9.77 -7.28 -1.03
N GLY A 84 -9.82 -6.96 -2.33
CA GLY A 84 -10.10 -5.60 -2.80
C GLY A 84 -8.87 -4.68 -2.86
N TRP A 85 -7.66 -5.21 -2.66
CA TRP A 85 -6.42 -4.44 -2.80
C TRP A 85 -6.21 -3.91 -4.23
N GLU A 86 -6.64 -4.64 -5.27
CA GLU A 86 -6.54 -4.17 -6.66
C GLU A 86 -7.36 -2.89 -6.86
N ALA A 87 -8.63 -2.90 -6.47
CA ALA A 87 -9.54 -1.76 -6.64
C ALA A 87 -9.03 -0.50 -5.89
N SER A 88 -8.51 -0.67 -4.68
CA SER A 88 -7.88 0.43 -3.94
C SER A 88 -6.62 0.96 -4.62
N SER A 89 -5.85 0.08 -5.26
CA SER A 89 -4.65 0.47 -6.00
C SER A 89 -5.01 1.21 -7.29
N GLU A 90 -6.02 0.73 -8.02
CA GLU A 90 -6.58 1.39 -9.20
C GLU A 90 -7.12 2.78 -8.88
N ASP A 91 -7.81 2.96 -7.75
CA ASP A 91 -8.27 4.28 -7.30
C ASP A 91 -7.09 5.25 -7.11
N ILE A 92 -6.00 4.81 -6.47
CA ILE A 92 -4.82 5.65 -6.27
C ILE A 92 -4.15 5.97 -7.61
N ILE A 93 -4.00 4.98 -8.49
CA ILE A 93 -3.37 5.16 -9.80
C ILE A 93 -4.17 6.18 -10.61
N ASN A 94 -5.48 5.99 -10.71
CA ASN A 94 -6.35 6.82 -11.52
C ASN A 94 -6.53 8.22 -10.95
N ASN A 95 -6.58 8.38 -9.63
CA ASN A 95 -6.91 9.68 -9.03
C ASN A 95 -5.72 10.46 -8.50
N CYS A 96 -4.57 9.81 -8.22
CA CYS A 96 -3.38 10.49 -7.70
C CYS A 96 -2.23 10.57 -8.69
N MET A 97 -2.16 9.70 -9.70
CA MET A 97 -1.05 9.69 -10.65
C MET A 97 -1.36 10.27 -12.03
N GLN A 98 -2.63 10.58 -12.32
CA GLN A 98 -3.00 11.19 -13.59
C GLN A 98 -2.25 12.51 -13.80
N ASN A 99 -1.36 12.53 -14.80
CA ASN A 99 -0.51 13.66 -15.19
C ASN A 99 0.57 14.09 -14.16
N THR A 100 0.90 13.24 -13.20
CA THR A 100 1.88 13.54 -12.14
C THR A 100 3.29 13.13 -12.55
N ASN A 101 4.24 14.05 -12.69
CA ASN A 101 5.66 13.71 -12.83
C ASN A 101 6.31 13.58 -11.45
N LEU A 102 6.42 12.35 -10.92
CA LEU A 102 7.05 12.07 -9.62
C LEU A 102 8.55 12.45 -9.53
N CYS A 103 9.15 12.90 -10.62
CA CYS A 103 10.50 13.46 -10.62
C CYS A 103 10.53 14.95 -10.28
N LYS A 104 9.41 15.65 -10.49
CA LYS A 104 9.21 17.03 -10.03
C LYS A 104 8.80 17.06 -8.56
N LYS A 105 9.35 18.03 -7.83
CA LYS A 105 9.10 18.17 -6.39
C LYS A 105 7.64 18.49 -6.08
N ASP A 106 7.04 19.38 -6.85
CA ASP A 106 5.67 19.85 -6.61
C ASP A 106 4.65 18.75 -6.92
N ASP A 107 4.82 18.05 -8.03
CA ASP A 107 4.00 16.89 -8.40
C ASP A 107 4.10 15.76 -7.36
N ARG A 108 5.29 15.48 -6.81
CA ARG A 108 5.43 14.54 -5.67
C ARG A 108 4.66 14.99 -4.44
N GLN A 109 4.68 16.29 -4.16
CA GLN A 109 3.95 16.82 -3.01
C GLN A 109 2.44 16.62 -3.22
N GLN A 110 1.92 16.95 -4.40
CA GLN A 110 0.51 16.73 -4.76
C GLN A 110 0.13 15.24 -4.69
N PHE A 111 0.98 14.35 -5.22
CA PHE A 111 0.78 12.91 -5.11
C PHE A 111 0.72 12.47 -3.64
N ASN A 112 1.69 12.89 -2.83
CA ASN A 112 1.75 12.54 -1.42
C ASN A 112 0.52 13.04 -0.66
N GLU A 113 0.04 14.25 -0.94
CA GLU A 113 -1.19 14.81 -0.35
C GLU A 113 -2.42 14.00 -0.79
N CYS A 114 -2.52 13.65 -2.08
CA CYS A 114 -3.58 12.83 -2.63
C CYS A 114 -3.63 11.44 -1.98
N VAL A 115 -2.48 10.76 -1.85
CA VAL A 115 -2.39 9.45 -1.18
C VAL A 115 -2.71 9.57 0.30
N LYS A 116 -2.15 10.56 1.00
CA LYS A 116 -2.40 10.79 2.44
C LYS A 116 -3.89 10.94 2.74
N SER A 117 -4.66 11.58 1.85
CA SER A 117 -6.11 11.71 2.03
C SER A 117 -6.86 10.37 1.98
N ARG A 118 -6.30 9.36 1.31
CA ARG A 118 -6.87 8.00 1.15
C ARG A 118 -6.41 7.03 2.24
N VAL A 119 -5.25 7.29 2.85
CA VAL A 119 -4.68 6.41 3.90
C VAL A 119 -5.67 6.05 5.00
N PRO A 120 -6.48 6.97 5.57
CA PRO A 120 -7.45 6.60 6.62
C PRO A 120 -8.44 5.53 6.15
N LEU A 121 -8.94 5.62 4.92
CA LEU A 121 -9.86 4.63 4.37
C LEU A 121 -9.17 3.27 4.19
N LEU A 122 -7.95 3.26 3.63
CA LEU A 122 -7.15 2.04 3.46
C LEU A 122 -6.84 1.38 4.80
N LEU A 123 -6.55 2.17 5.83
CA LEU A 123 -6.32 1.67 7.19
C LEU A 123 -7.60 1.04 7.74
N VAL A 124 -8.76 1.66 7.60
CA VAL A 124 -10.02 1.06 8.06
C VAL A 124 -10.33 -0.24 7.30
N GLN A 125 -10.15 -0.23 5.98
CA GLN A 125 -10.44 -1.37 5.11
C GLN A 125 -9.52 -2.56 5.37
N PHE A 126 -8.22 -2.31 5.56
CA PHE A 126 -7.22 -3.37 5.65
C PHE A 126 -6.69 -3.62 7.06
N ALA A 127 -7.05 -2.81 8.08
CA ALA A 127 -6.60 -3.02 9.45
C ALA A 127 -6.88 -4.44 9.99
N PRO A 128 -8.07 -5.04 9.79
CA PRO A 128 -8.31 -6.40 10.27
C PRO A 128 -7.33 -7.41 9.64
N TRP A 129 -7.18 -7.37 8.31
CA TRP A 129 -6.26 -8.26 7.61
C TRP A 129 -4.79 -8.05 8.04
N ILE A 130 -4.38 -6.80 8.24
CA ILE A 130 -3.04 -6.46 8.75
C ILE A 130 -2.84 -7.03 10.15
N ALA A 131 -3.84 -6.90 11.04
CA ALA A 131 -3.77 -7.42 12.40
C ALA A 131 -3.67 -8.94 12.41
N ASP A 132 -4.49 -9.62 11.60
CA ASP A 132 -4.52 -11.09 11.52
C ASP A 132 -3.23 -11.67 10.94
N ASN A 133 -2.60 -10.97 9.98
CA ASN A 133 -1.41 -11.44 9.28
C ASN A 133 -0.11 -10.80 9.80
N CYS A 134 -0.20 -10.06 10.88
CA CYS A 134 0.83 -9.19 11.40
C CYS A 134 2.22 -9.83 11.52
N THR A 135 2.30 -10.97 12.23
CA THR A 135 3.55 -11.69 12.46
C THR A 135 4.20 -12.13 11.15
N THR A 136 3.39 -12.59 10.20
CA THR A 136 3.87 -13.04 8.89
C THR A 136 4.36 -11.87 8.05
N LEU A 137 3.65 -10.75 8.06
CA LEU A 137 4.06 -9.53 7.36
C LEU A 137 5.36 -8.96 7.93
N ASN A 138 5.48 -8.87 9.26
CA ASN A 138 6.71 -8.39 9.89
C ASN A 138 7.91 -9.29 9.55
N LYS A 139 7.75 -10.62 9.60
CA LYS A 139 8.81 -11.57 9.24
C LYS A 139 9.21 -11.45 7.77
N ASN A 140 8.26 -11.46 6.84
CA ASN A 140 8.56 -11.52 5.41
C ASN A 140 9.00 -10.17 4.83
N ILE A 141 8.37 -9.07 5.26
CA ILE A 141 8.60 -7.75 4.69
C ILE A 141 9.63 -6.97 5.49
N ILE A 142 9.46 -6.87 6.81
CA ILE A 142 10.29 -5.99 7.64
C ILE A 142 11.63 -6.64 7.97
N GLU A 143 11.62 -7.87 8.48
CA GLU A 143 12.82 -8.62 8.80
C GLU A 143 13.48 -9.18 7.54
N GLY A 144 12.67 -9.67 6.59
CA GLY A 144 13.10 -10.15 5.29
C GLY A 144 13.44 -9.05 4.26
N TRP A 145 13.42 -7.77 4.64
CA TRP A 145 13.59 -6.64 3.72
C TRP A 145 14.82 -6.76 2.81
N PRO A 146 16.03 -7.16 3.28
CA PRO A 146 17.20 -7.26 2.40
C PRO A 146 17.00 -8.19 1.20
N THR A 147 16.21 -9.26 1.36
CA THR A 147 15.85 -10.18 0.27
C THR A 147 14.74 -9.58 -0.58
N LYS A 148 13.68 -9.07 0.05
CA LYS A 148 12.52 -8.47 -0.65
C LYS A 148 12.88 -7.24 -1.48
N LYS A 149 13.86 -6.46 -1.03
CA LYS A 149 14.44 -5.35 -1.79
C LYS A 149 15.04 -5.82 -3.11
N LYS A 150 15.76 -6.94 -3.13
CA LYS A 150 16.33 -7.50 -4.37
C LYS A 150 15.24 -8.00 -5.30
N GLU A 151 14.22 -8.67 -4.78
CA GLU A 151 13.05 -9.08 -5.55
C GLU A 151 12.34 -7.87 -6.19
N LEU A 152 12.15 -6.80 -5.42
CA LEU A 152 11.55 -5.55 -5.90
C LEU A 152 12.40 -4.91 -7.02
N ILE A 153 13.72 -4.79 -6.83
CA ILE A 153 14.63 -4.25 -7.85
C ILE A 153 14.54 -5.06 -9.15
N ASN A 154 14.56 -6.39 -9.07
CA ASN A 154 14.42 -7.26 -10.24
C ASN A 154 13.07 -7.06 -10.94
N SER A 155 12.00 -6.86 -10.17
CA SER A 155 10.65 -6.62 -10.70
C SER A 155 10.57 -5.27 -11.43
N ILE A 156 11.20 -4.24 -10.86
CA ILE A 156 11.34 -2.91 -11.48
C ILE A 156 12.10 -3.01 -12.80
N HIS A 157 13.29 -3.62 -12.83
CA HIS A 157 14.07 -3.79 -14.05
C HIS A 157 13.28 -4.56 -15.12
N THR A 158 12.63 -5.67 -14.75
CA THR A 158 11.85 -6.48 -15.68
C THR A 158 10.69 -5.67 -16.29
N ALA A 159 9.96 -4.92 -15.47
CA ALA A 159 8.88 -4.06 -15.94
C ALA A 159 9.37 -2.97 -16.91
N ASN A 160 10.54 -2.38 -16.62
CA ASN A 160 11.17 -1.37 -17.46
C ASN A 160 11.59 -1.94 -18.82
N THR A 161 12.28 -3.09 -18.85
CA THR A 161 12.66 -3.77 -20.10
C THR A 161 11.44 -4.08 -20.98
N ILE A 162 10.34 -4.54 -20.37
CA ILE A 162 9.10 -4.80 -21.12
C ILE A 162 8.56 -3.49 -21.72
N ASN A 163 8.60 -2.38 -20.98
CA ASN A 163 8.11 -1.09 -21.49
C ASN A 163 8.97 -0.56 -22.65
N GLU A 164 10.29 -0.71 -22.58
CA GLU A 164 11.21 -0.35 -23.66
C GLU A 164 10.95 -1.15 -24.94
N ASN A 165 10.78 -2.47 -24.82
CA ASN A 165 10.49 -3.35 -25.97
C ASN A 165 9.14 -3.01 -26.64
N ASN A 166 8.10 -2.73 -25.85
CA ASN A 166 6.79 -2.33 -26.37
C ASN A 166 6.79 -0.94 -27.03
N ASN A 167 7.73 -0.06 -26.68
CA ASN A 167 7.89 1.24 -27.33
C ASN A 167 8.70 1.11 -28.64
N PHE A 168 9.64 0.16 -28.71
CA PHE A 168 10.38 -0.16 -29.93
C PHE A 168 9.48 -0.74 -31.03
N GLU A 169 8.51 -1.61 -30.69
CA GLU A 169 7.55 -2.16 -31.64
C GLU A 169 6.53 -1.14 -32.17
N LYS A 170 6.46 0.06 -31.57
CA LYS A 170 5.56 1.16 -31.97
C LYS A 170 6.24 2.27 -32.77
N MET A 171 7.53 2.15 -33.09
CA MET A 171 8.22 3.07 -33.99
C MET A 171 8.09 2.58 -35.45
N PRO A 172 7.47 3.35 -36.36
CA PRO A 172 7.38 3.02 -37.78
C PRO A 172 8.73 3.09 -38.50
#